data_AF-A0A1G2EW27-F1
#
_entry.id   AF-A0A1G2EW27-F1
#
_cell.length_a   1.000
_cell.length_b   1.000
_cell.length_c   1.000
_cell.angle_alpha   90.00
_cell.angle_beta   90.00
_cell.angle_gamma   90.00
#
_symmetry.space_group_name_H-M   'P 1'
#
loop_
_entity.id
_entity.type
_entity.pdbx_description
1 polymer ?
#
loop_
_entity_poly.entity_id
_entity_poly.type
_entity_poly.pdbx_seq_one_letter_code
_entity_poly.pdbx_strand_id
1 'polypeptide(L)' 'MTSDISAYMKVYEIKMDETPDYNKNDFVEYFWLTPKALFERISGGEKTKSDLPKLVKLFYGD' A
#
# COMPACT_ATOMS: atom_id res chain seq x y z
N MET A 1 -6.03 -7.97 -20.71
CA MET A 1 -5.28 -7.91 -19.44
C MET A 1 -6.29 -8.08 -18.32
N THR A 2 -6.31 -9.22 -17.65
CA THR A 2 -7.06 -9.40 -16.41
C THR A 2 -6.23 -8.77 -15.29
N SER A 3 -6.71 -7.67 -14.72
CA SER A 3 -6.09 -7.12 -13.50
C SER A 3 -6.42 -8.07 -12.35
N ASP A 4 -5.42 -8.69 -11.72
CA ASP A 4 -5.58 -9.58 -10.55
C ASP A 4 -6.01 -8.84 -9.27
N ILE A 5 -6.81 -7.79 -9.38
CA ILE A 5 -7.35 -7.02 -8.26
C ILE A 5 -8.72 -7.57 -7.85
N SER A 6 -9.05 -7.45 -6.57
CA SER A 6 -10.26 -8.08 -6.00
C SER A 6 -11.58 -7.52 -6.54
N ALA A 7 -11.59 -6.28 -7.04
CA ALA A 7 -12.78 -5.60 -7.54
C ALA A 7 -12.43 -4.49 -8.53
N TYR A 8 -13.43 -4.00 -9.26
CA TYR A 8 -13.32 -2.76 -10.02
C TYR A 8 -13.13 -1.59 -9.04
N MET A 9 -12.07 -0.80 -9.22
CA MET A 9 -11.72 0.28 -8.30
C MET A 9 -11.08 1.46 -9.02
N LYS A 10 -11.14 2.64 -8.38
CA LYS A 10 -10.41 3.84 -8.80
C LYS A 10 -9.33 4.14 -7.76
N VAL A 11 -8.10 4.29 -8.22
CA VAL A 11 -6.91 4.52 -7.38
C VAL A 11 -6.50 5.99 -7.49
N TYR A 12 -6.17 6.60 -6.36
CA TYR A 12 -5.75 8.00 -6.26
C TYR A 12 -4.40 8.09 -5.56
N GLU A 13 -3.58 9.07 -5.96
CA GLU A 13 -2.36 9.48 -5.26
C GLU A 13 -2.64 10.82 -4.55
N ILE A 14 -2.34 10.89 -3.25
CA ILE A 14 -2.40 12.14 -2.47
C ILE A 14 -0.96 12.54 -2.16
N LYS A 15 -0.58 13.77 -2.53
CA LYS A 15 0.77 14.30 -2.30
C LYS A 15 0.74 15.21 -1.08
N MET A 16 1.47 14.83 -0.03
CA MET A 16 1.52 15.53 1.25
C MET A 16 2.74 15.07 2.04
N ASP A 17 3.47 16.00 2.66
CA ASP A 17 4.64 15.70 3.49
C ASP A 17 4.31 15.69 5.00
N GLU A 18 3.09 16.08 5.35
CA GLU A 18 2.59 16.05 6.73
C GLU A 18 2.02 14.67 7.08
N THR A 19 2.18 14.25 8.33
CA THR A 19 1.56 13.02 8.82
C THR A 19 0.07 13.25 9.06
N PRO A 20 -0.85 12.47 8.44
CA PRO A 20 -2.28 12.61 8.66
C PRO A 20 -2.66 12.31 10.12
N ASP A 21 -3.65 13.03 10.64
CA ASP A 21 -4.35 12.64 11.88
C ASP A 21 -5.31 11.48 11.57
N TYR A 22 -4.81 10.25 11.63
CA TYR A 22 -5.56 9.05 11.28
C TYR A 22 -6.54 8.60 12.39
N ASN A 23 -7.62 7.93 12.00
CA ASN A 23 -8.58 7.37 12.96
C ASN A 23 -7.97 6.21 13.76
N LYS A 24 -7.65 6.45 15.04
CA LYS A 24 -7.05 5.46 15.95
C LYS A 24 -7.95 4.28 16.31
N ASN A 25 -9.24 4.34 15.99
CA ASN A 25 -10.14 3.20 16.15
C ASN A 25 -9.98 2.17 15.03
N ASP A 26 -9.52 2.61 13.85
CA ASP A 26 -9.40 1.77 12.65
C ASP A 26 -7.96 1.31 12.40
N PHE A 27 -6.98 2.13 12.83
CA PHE A 27 -5.55 1.87 12.61
C PHE A 27 -4.78 1.83 13.93
N VAL A 28 -3.90 0.85 14.06
CA VAL A 28 -3.04 0.65 15.24
C VAL A 28 -1.72 1.41 15.10
N GLU A 29 -1.14 1.40 13.90
CA GLU A 29 0.16 2.02 13.59
C GLU A 29 0.25 2.39 12.10
N TYR A 30 1.31 3.12 11.74
CA TYR A 30 1.57 3.56 10.37
C TYR A 30 3.07 3.65 10.09
N PHE A 31 3.44 3.57 8.82
CA PHE A 31 4.83 3.67 8.37
C PHE A 31 4.90 4.45 7.04
N TRP A 32 5.87 5.36 6.95
CA TRP A 32 6.28 5.94 5.67
C TRP A 32 7.34 5.04 5.05
N LEU A 33 7.01 4.40 3.92
CA LEU A 33 7.86 3.41 3.26
C LEU A 33 8.08 3.76 1.79
N THR A 34 9.28 3.46 1.30
CA THR A 34 9.51 3.37 -0.14
C THR A 34 8.87 2.08 -0.69
N PRO A 35 8.56 2.00 -2.00
CA PRO A 35 8.07 0.76 -2.62
C PRO A 35 8.96 -0.46 -2.30
N LYS A 36 10.28 -0.29 -2.41
CA LYS A 36 11.27 -1.32 -2.07
C LYS A 36 11.15 -1.78 -0.62
N ALA A 37 11.11 -0.85 0.34
CA ALA A 37 11.00 -1.19 1.77
C ALA A 37 9.69 -1.91 2.11
N LEU A 38 8.60 -1.57 1.43
CA LEU A 38 7.33 -2.30 1.54
C LEU A 38 7.48 -3.76 1.08
N PHE A 39 8.11 -4.01 -0.07
CA PHE A 39 8.32 -5.37 -0.57
C PHE A 39 9.27 -6.19 0.31
N GLU A 40 10.31 -5.57 0.87
CA GLU A 40 11.21 -6.21 1.84
C GLU A 40 10.43 -6.68 3.08
N ARG A 41 9.53 -5.85 3.62
CA ARG A 41 8.67 -6.22 4.75
C ARG A 41 7.69 -7.36 4.43
N ILE A 42 7.04 -7.29 3.27
CA ILE A 42 6.11 -8.35 2.81
C ILE A 42 6.86 -9.67 2.65
N SER A 43 8.05 -9.65 2.04
CA SER A 43 8.89 -10.86 1.89
C SER A 43 9.43 -11.38 3.23
N GLY A 44 9.60 -10.50 4.22
CA GLY A 44 9.88 -10.84 5.62
C GLY A 44 8.72 -11.48 6.38
N GLY A 45 7.54 -11.63 5.76
CA GLY A 45 6.38 -12.30 6.35
C GLY A 45 5.33 -11.36 6.94
N GLU A 46 5.45 -10.05 6.74
CA GLU A 46 4.43 -9.10 7.17
C GLU A 46 3.10 -9.34 6.43
N LYS A 47 2.01 -9.45 7.18
CA LYS A 47 0.68 -9.67 6.59
C LYS A 47 0.21 -8.40 5.90
N THR A 48 -0.20 -8.53 4.65
CA THR A 48 -0.76 -7.43 3.86
C THR A 48 -2.08 -7.84 3.20
N LYS A 49 -2.90 -6.85 2.86
CA LYS A 49 -4.00 -7.04 1.90
C LYS A 49 -3.41 -7.46 0.56
N SER A 50 -4.04 -8.42 -0.11
CA SER A 50 -3.57 -9.03 -1.35
C SER A 50 -3.33 -8.04 -2.49
N ASP A 51 -4.07 -6.93 -2.49
CA ASP A 51 -4.06 -5.97 -3.59
C ASP A 51 -2.98 -4.90 -3.42
N LEU A 52 -2.52 -4.63 -2.19
CA LEU A 52 -1.50 -3.60 -1.93
C LEU A 52 -0.20 -3.81 -2.74
N PRO A 53 0.47 -4.98 -2.69
CA PRO A 53 1.69 -5.18 -3.48
C PRO A 53 1.44 -5.12 -4.99
N LYS A 54 0.26 -5.51 -5.46
CA LYS A 54 -0.11 -5.48 -6.89
C LYS A 54 -0.26 -4.04 -7.37
N LEU A 55 -0.94 -3.19 -6.59
CA LEU A 55 -1.13 -1.78 -6.90
C LEU A 55 0.20 -1.02 -6.85
N VAL A 56 1.03 -1.27 -5.83
CA VAL A 56 2.35 -0.62 -5.73
C VAL A 56 3.23 -0.99 -6.92
N LYS A 57 3.29 -2.28 -7.28
CA LYS A 57 4.04 -2.74 -8.47
C LYS A 57 3.52 -2.11 -9.77
N LEU A 58 2.20 -1.98 -9.92
CA LEU A 58 1.57 -1.42 -11.11
C LEU A 58 1.91 0.07 -11.32
N PHE A 59 1.94 0.87 -10.25
CA PHE A 59 2.11 2.33 -10.35
C PHE A 59 3.54 2.81 -10.11
N TYR A 60 4.34 2.07 -9.33
CA TYR A 60 5.66 2.50 -8.89
C TYR A 60 6.80 1.53 -9.27
N GLY A 61 6.49 0.35 -9.81
CA GLY A 61 7.50 -0.64 -10.21
C GLY A 61 8.03 -1.47 -9.03
N ASP A 62 9.22 -2.05 -9.24
CA ASP A 62 9.92 -2.92 -8.27
C ASP A 62 10.88 -2.12 -7.37
#